data_AF-A0A3D0WA87-F1
#
_entry.id   AF-A0A3D0WA87-F1
#
_cell.length_a   1.000
_cell.length_b   1.000
_cell.length_c   1.000
_cell.angle_alpha   90.00
_cell.angle_beta   90.00
_cell.angle_gamma   90.00
#
_symmetry.space_group_name_H-M   'P 1'
#
loop_
_entity.id
_entity.type
_entity.pdbx_description
1 polymer ?
#
loop_
_entity_poly.entity_id
_entity_poly.type
_entity_poly.pdbx_seq_one_letter_code
_entity_poly.pdbx_strand_id
1 'polypeptide(L)'
;KAQFGGQRFGEMEVWALQAYGAAYTLQEMLTVKSDDVVGRTKVYEAIVKGDDTFEAGIPESFNVLVKEMRSLGLNVELKSMDDGDELAEAAE
;
A
#
# COMPACT_ATOMS: atom_id res chain seq x y z
N LYS A 1 3.79 30.44 -3.36
CA LYS A 1 2.97 29.36 -3.98
C LYS A 1 3.80 28.08 -3.88
N ALA A 2 3.27 27.02 -3.28
CA ALA A 2 4.00 25.76 -3.10
C ALA A 2 4.48 25.21 -4.45
N GLN A 3 5.65 24.58 -4.45
CA GLN A 3 6.33 23.99 -5.61
C GLN A 3 5.55 22.77 -6.13
N PHE A 4 4.46 22.97 -6.87
CA PHE A 4 3.67 21.91 -7.56
C PHE A 4 3.57 20.57 -6.79
N GLY A 5 3.34 20.63 -5.47
CA GLY A 5 3.28 19.47 -4.60
C GLY A 5 1.91 18.81 -4.62
N GLY A 6 1.84 17.56 -4.18
CA GLY A 6 0.57 16.86 -3.97
C GLY A 6 -0.25 17.47 -2.83
N GLN A 7 -1.56 17.24 -2.86
CA GLN A 7 -2.46 17.58 -1.75
C GLN A 7 -2.37 16.48 -0.68
N ARG A 8 -2.34 16.87 0.60
CA ARG A 8 -2.43 15.92 1.70
C ARG A 8 -3.83 15.32 1.73
N PHE A 9 -3.89 14.00 1.68
CA PHE A 9 -5.07 13.23 1.99
C PHE A 9 -4.96 12.74 3.43
N GLY A 10 -5.77 13.30 4.33
CA GLY A 10 -5.69 13.04 5.76
C GLY A 10 -6.69 11.97 6.23
N GLU A 11 -6.69 11.74 7.54
CA GLU A 11 -7.53 10.74 8.19
C GLU A 11 -9.03 11.02 8.01
N MET A 12 -9.44 12.30 8.04
CA MET A 12 -10.84 12.68 7.82
C MET A 12 -11.29 12.39 6.39
N GLU A 13 -10.44 12.62 5.39
CA GLU A 13 -10.77 12.29 4.01
C GLU A 13 -10.78 10.78 3.75
N VAL A 14 -9.91 10.02 4.43
CA VAL A 14 -9.95 8.55 4.45
C VAL A 14 -11.29 8.06 4.99
N TRP A 15 -11.75 8.60 6.12
CA TRP A 15 -13.06 8.22 6.69
C TRP A 15 -14.21 8.55 5.74
N ALA A 16 -14.14 9.68 5.04
CA ALA A 16 -15.16 10.03 4.05
C ALA A 16 -15.25 8.95 2.95
N LEU A 17 -14.12 8.55 2.35
CA LEU A 17 -14.14 7.51 1.31
C LEU A 17 -14.58 6.14 1.83
N GLN A 18 -14.20 5.79 3.06
CA GLN A 18 -14.65 4.56 3.71
C GLN A 18 -16.17 4.55 3.92
N ALA A 19 -16.75 5.66 4.40
CA ALA A 19 -18.19 5.79 4.60
C ALA A 19 -18.98 5.69 3.29
N TYR A 20 -18.41 6.18 2.18
CA TYR A 20 -18.97 6.00 0.85
C TYR A 20 -18.84 4.58 0.28
N GLY A 21 -18.06 3.70 0.91
CA GLY A 21 -17.76 2.37 0.38
C GLY A 21 -16.84 2.41 -0.86
N ALA A 22 -16.11 3.50 -1.07
CA ALA A 22 -15.25 3.71 -2.23
C ALA A 22 -13.89 3.01 -2.07
N ALA A 23 -13.90 1.68 -1.94
CA ALA A 23 -12.72 0.86 -1.65
C ALA A 23 -11.59 1.04 -2.68
N TYR A 24 -11.92 0.99 -3.98
CA TYR A 24 -10.93 1.15 -5.06
C TYR A 24 -10.34 2.55 -5.09
N THR A 25 -11.16 3.59 -4.90
CA THR A 25 -10.68 4.97 -4.85
C THR A 25 -9.77 5.18 -3.65
N LEU A 26 -10.12 4.63 -2.48
CA LEU A 26 -9.28 4.70 -1.29
C LEU A 26 -7.95 3.98 -1.51
N GLN A 27 -7.99 2.77 -2.08
CA GLN A 27 -6.78 2.00 -2.40
C GLN A 27 -5.89 2.78 -3.36
N GLU A 28 -6.45 3.38 -4.40
CA GLU A 28 -5.72 4.17 -5.39
C GLU A 28 -5.03 5.39 -4.74
N MET A 29 -5.74 6.10 -3.85
CA MET A 29 -5.21 7.24 -3.09
C MET A 29 -4.03 6.84 -2.19
N LEU A 30 -4.08 5.65 -1.57
CA LEU A 30 -3.04 5.17 -0.64
C LEU A 30 -1.86 4.45 -1.33
N THR A 31 -2.03 3.98 -2.57
CA THR A 31 -1.03 3.20 -3.30
C THR A 31 -0.46 3.99 -4.47
N VAL A 32 -0.99 3.78 -5.68
CA VAL A 32 -0.44 4.27 -6.95
C VAL A 32 -0.41 5.80 -7.07
N LYS A 33 -1.27 6.53 -6.32
CA LYS A 33 -1.25 8.00 -6.26
C LYS A 33 -0.33 8.57 -5.18
N SER A 34 0.15 7.76 -4.23
CA SER A 34 1.03 8.21 -3.13
C SER A 34 2.37 7.50 -3.16
N ASP A 35 2.42 6.24 -2.71
CA ASP A 35 3.64 5.60 -2.20
C ASP A 35 4.04 4.31 -2.94
N ASP A 36 3.21 3.81 -3.87
CA ASP A 36 3.59 2.65 -4.69
C ASP A 36 4.47 3.10 -5.87
N VAL A 37 5.79 2.95 -5.72
CA VAL A 37 6.79 3.40 -6.71
C VAL A 37 6.67 2.63 -8.03
N VAL A 38 6.43 1.32 -7.95
CA VAL A 38 6.31 0.46 -9.13
C VAL A 38 4.95 0.69 -9.80
N GLY A 39 3.88 0.70 -9.02
CA GLY A 39 2.52 0.92 -9.50
C GLY A 39 2.33 2.29 -10.15
N ARG A 40 2.91 3.37 -9.58
CA ARG A 40 2.78 4.72 -10.16
C ARG A 40 3.36 4.83 -11.57
N THR A 41 4.51 4.20 -11.82
CA THR A 41 5.14 4.19 -13.15
C THR A 41 4.29 3.41 -14.15
N LYS A 42 3.81 2.23 -13.75
CA LYS A 42 2.93 1.40 -14.60
C LYS A 42 1.62 2.10 -14.94
N VAL A 43 0.99 2.74 -13.95
CA VAL A 43 -0.25 3.51 -14.16
C VAL A 43 -0.01 4.67 -15.11
N TYR A 44 1.13 5.38 -14.99
CA TYR A 44 1.47 6.43 -15.94
C TYR A 44 1.60 5.91 -17.37
N GLU A 45 2.28 4.78 -17.57
CA GLU A 45 2.37 4.15 -18.89
C GLU A 45 1.01 3.67 -19.42
N ALA A 46 0.17 3.10 -18.56
CA ALA A 46 -1.16 2.61 -18.92
C ALA A 46 -2.06 3.76 -19.39
N ILE A 47 -2.04 4.90 -18.68
CA ILE A 47 -2.75 6.13 -19.05
C ILE A 47 -2.29 6.64 -20.43
N VAL A 48 -0.98 6.60 -20.71
CA VAL A 48 -0.44 7.02 -22.02
C VAL A 48 -0.84 6.06 -23.14
N LYS A 49 -0.94 4.77 -22.86
CA LYS A 49 -1.35 3.72 -23.83
C LYS A 49 -2.87 3.62 -24.01
N GLY A 50 -3.66 4.18 -23.10
CA GLY A 50 -5.12 4.06 -23.10
C GLY A 50 -5.63 2.74 -22.54
N ASP A 51 -4.80 2.04 -21.75
CA ASP A 51 -5.17 0.80 -21.08
C ASP A 51 -5.62 1.09 -19.64
N ASP A 52 -6.75 0.51 -19.23
CA ASP A 52 -7.29 0.65 -17.87
C ASP A 52 -6.78 -0.45 -16.91
N THR A 53 -5.52 -0.87 -17.07
CA THR A 53 -4.94 -1.90 -16.19
C THR A 53 -4.43 -1.27 -14.89
N PHE A 54 -5.03 -1.68 -13.78
CA PHE A 54 -4.69 -1.18 -12.45
C PHE A 54 -4.39 -2.34 -11.51
N GLU A 55 -3.12 -2.46 -11.12
CA GLU A 55 -2.68 -3.35 -10.05
C GLU A 55 -1.99 -2.52 -8.97
N ALA A 56 -2.58 -2.50 -7.79
CA ALA A 56 -2.02 -1.84 -6.63
C ALA A 56 -1.12 -2.81 -5.85
N GLY A 57 0.13 -2.41 -5.63
CA GLY A 57 1.10 -3.15 -4.83
C GLY A 57 1.08 -2.79 -3.35
N ILE A 58 2.12 -3.25 -2.65
CA ILE A 58 2.37 -2.90 -1.24
C ILE A 58 2.97 -1.49 -1.19
N PRO A 59 2.40 -0.55 -0.41
CA PRO A 59 2.98 0.79 -0.22
C PRO A 59 4.37 0.73 0.41
N GLU A 60 5.29 1.58 -0.04
CA GLU A 60 6.63 1.66 0.56
C GLU A 60 6.61 2.14 2.01
N SER A 61 5.62 2.95 2.39
CA SER A 61 5.41 3.35 3.79
C SER A 61 5.19 2.16 4.73
N PHE A 62 4.57 1.08 4.25
CA PHE A 62 4.44 -0.17 5.02
C PHE A 62 5.79 -0.88 5.18
N ASN A 63 6.61 -0.91 4.14
CA ASN A 63 7.96 -1.49 4.22
C ASN A 63 8.86 -0.72 5.20
N VAL A 64 8.76 0.61 5.22
CA VAL A 64 9.47 1.46 6.19
C VAL A 64 8.98 1.15 7.60
N LEU A 65 7.67 1.08 7.83
CA LEU A 65 7.09 0.75 9.12
C LEU A 65 7.60 -0.61 9.66
N VAL A 66 7.69 -1.64 8.82
CA VAL A 66 8.23 -2.96 9.23
C VAL A 66 9.70 -2.85 9.63
N LYS A 67 10.51 -2.08 8.90
CA LYS A 67 11.92 -1.85 9.24
C LYS A 67 12.08 -1.06 10.55
N GLU A 68 11.24 -0.06 10.78
CA GLU A 68 11.21 0.71 12.02
C GLU A 68 10.87 -0.17 13.22
N MET A 69 9.87 -1.05 13.09
CA MET A 69 9.56 -2.03 14.15
C MET A 69 10.73 -3.00 14.41
N ARG A 70 11.39 -3.49 13.36
CA ARG A 70 12.58 -4.36 13.51
C ARG A 70 13.74 -3.65 14.21
N SER A 71 13.90 -2.35 14.00
CA SER A 71 14.93 -1.56 14.71
C SER A 71 14.73 -1.50 16.22
N LEU A 72 13.47 -1.68 16.68
CA LEU A 72 13.10 -1.75 18.10
C LEU A 72 13.24 -3.17 18.68
N GLY A 73 13.70 -4.15 17.89
CA GLY A 73 13.78 -5.55 18.29
C GLY A 73 12.46 -6.32 18.17
N LEU A 74 11.44 -5.74 17.51
CA LEU A 74 10.18 -6.43 17.22
C LEU A 74 10.30 -7.19 15.90
N ASN A 75 10.09 -8.51 15.92
CA ASN A 75 10.01 -9.29 14.68
C ASN A 75 8.59 -9.27 14.12
N VAL A 76 8.43 -8.71 12.92
CA VAL A 76 7.17 -8.67 12.18
C VAL A 76 7.37 -9.35 10.84
N GLU A 77 6.54 -10.36 10.60
CA GLU A 77 6.54 -11.19 9.40
C GLU A 77 5.14 -11.20 8.79
N LEU A 78 5.08 -11.06 7.46
CA LEU A 78 3.85 -11.25 6.70
C LEU A 78 3.67 -12.74 6.47
N LYS A 79 2.65 -13.35 7.06
CA LYS A 79 2.27 -14.72 6.78
C LYS A 79 1.36 -14.76 5.56
N SER A 80 1.69 -15.57 4.57
CA SER A 80 0.74 -15.93 3.53
C SER A 80 -0.25 -16.96 4.08
N MET A 81 -1.44 -17.05 3.50
CA MET A 81 -2.43 -18.05 3.91
C MET A 81 -1.97 -19.49 3.63
N ASP A 82 -0.89 -19.67 2.86
CA ASP A 82 -0.30 -20.97 2.51
C ASP A 82 0.79 -21.41 3.52
N ASP A 83 1.28 -20.50 4.39
CA ASP A 83 2.34 -20.79 5.37
C ASP A 83 1.81 -21.45 6.66
N GLY A 84 0.63 -22.08 6.58
CA GLY A 84 -0.14 -22.61 7.72
C GLY A 84 0.40 -23.90 8.35
N ASP A 85 1.31 -24.62 7.69
CA ASP A 85 1.69 -25.98 8.11
C ASP A 85 3.09 -26.10 8.74
N GLU A 86 4.01 -25.14 8.62
CA GLU A 86 5.40 -25.33 9.10
C GLU A 86 5.63 -24.99 10.59
N LEU A 87 4.74 -24.22 11.23
CA LEU A 87 4.91 -23.83 12.64
C LEU A 87 4.36 -24.86 13.65
N ALA A 88 3.62 -25.87 13.19
CA ALA A 88 3.13 -26.96 14.05
C ALA A 88 4.17 -28.09 14.23
N GLU A 89 5.10 -28.29 13.30
CA GLU A 89 6.11 -29.37 13.36
C GLU A 89 7.35 -29.02 14.21
N ALA A 90 7.65 -27.74 14.45
CA ALA A 90 8.84 -27.35 15.24
C ALA A 90 8.64 -27.44 16.77
N ALA A 91 7.46 -27.87 17.23
CA ALA A 91 7.09 -28.00 18.64
C ALA A 91 6.90 -29.45 19.11
N GLU A 92 7.21 -30.44 18.27
CA GLU A 92 7.31 -31.86 18.66
C GLU A 92 8.76 -32.28 18.95
#